data_AF-A0A944VX20-F1
#
_entry.id   AF-A0A944VX20-F1
#
_cell.length_a   1.000
_cell.length_b   1.000
_cell.length_c   1.000
_cell.angle_alpha   90.00
_cell.angle_beta   90.00
_cell.angle_gamma   90.00
#
_symmetry.space_group_name_H-M   'P 1'
#
loop_
_entity.id
_entity.type
_entity.pdbx_description
1 polymer ?
#
loop_
_entity_poly.entity_id
_entity_poly.type
_entity_poly.pdbx_seq_one_letter_code
_entity_poly.pdbx_strand_id
1 'polypeptide(L)' 'MIKNIDTGSVFIIIITLILFGVALFTKGFTHDLLLEAGVFLISVKLIIMSYKNCVHSQKLEKELSEIKEILKQK' A
#
# COMPACT_ATOMS: atom_id res chain seq x y z
N MET A 1 0.78 13.98 -6.95
CA MET A 1 2.10 13.39 -7.27
C MET A 1 2.25 12.12 -6.46
N ILE A 2 2.60 10.99 -7.07
CA ILE A 2 2.73 9.65 -6.46
C ILE A 2 3.96 9.62 -5.54
N LYS A 3 4.02 10.51 -4.53
CA LYS A 3 5.25 10.80 -3.80
C LYS A 3 5.50 9.88 -2.61
N ASN A 4 4.48 9.16 -2.13
CA ASN A 4 4.60 8.34 -0.93
C ASN A 4 4.02 6.93 -1.13
N ILE A 5 4.32 6.24 -2.23
CA ILE A 5 4.59 4.82 -2.01
C ILE A 5 5.96 4.83 -1.35
N ASP A 6 5.94 4.73 -0.02
CA ASP A 6 7.15 4.75 0.80
C ASP A 6 8.17 3.79 0.19
N THR A 7 9.40 4.25 -0.01
CA THR A 7 10.45 3.44 -0.64
C THR A 7 10.66 2.13 0.12
N GLY A 8 10.43 2.15 1.44
CA GLY A 8 10.38 0.94 2.28
C GLY A 8 9.23 0.00 1.92
N SER A 9 8.04 0.51 1.62
CA SER A 9 6.92 -0.32 1.13
C SER A 9 7.24 -1.02 -0.19
N VAL A 10 7.88 -0.33 -1.14
CA VAL A 10 8.35 -0.96 -2.40
C VAL A 10 9.41 -2.01 -2.11
N PHE A 11 10.36 -1.70 -1.22
CA PHE A 11 11.43 -2.62 -0.82
C PHE A 11 10.86 -3.90 -0.16
N ILE A 12 9.88 -3.76 0.72
CA ILE A 12 9.19 -4.89 1.38
C ILE A 12 8.45 -5.74 0.35
N ILE A 13 7.75 -5.13 -0.62
CA ILE A 13 7.10 -5.89 -1.71
C ILE A 13 8.12 -6.72 -2.48
N ILE A 14 9.25 -6.10 -2.88
CA ILE A 14 10.28 -6.76 -3.68
C ILE A 14 10.91 -7.93 -2.90
N ILE A 15 11.29 -7.71 -1.64
CA ILE A 15 11.84 -8.77 -0.79
C ILE A 15 10.83 -9.90 -0.63
N THR A 16 9.56 -9.59 -0.36
CA THR A 16 8.52 -10.60 -0.18
C THR A 16 8.30 -11.39 -1.48
N LEU A 17 8.37 -10.73 -2.64
CA LEU A 17 8.28 -11.38 -3.95
C LEU A 17 9.45 -12.35 -4.19
N ILE A 18 10.67 -11.96 -3.83
CA ILE A 18 11.87 -12.79 -3.95
C ILE A 18 11.76 -14.01 -3.02
N LEU A 19 11.42 -13.82 -1.75
CA LEU A 19 11.24 -14.92 -0.80
C LEU A 19 10.12 -15.86 -1.25
N PHE A 20 9.01 -15.34 -1.76
CA PHE A 20 7.92 -16.14 -2.30
C PHE A 20 8.36 -16.97 -3.51
N GLY A 21 9.12 -16.36 -4.44
CA GLY A 21 9.73 -17.08 -5.55
C GLY A 21 10.66 -18.20 -5.10
N VAL A 22 11.54 -17.93 -4.13
CA VAL A 22 12.44 -18.96 -3.55
C VAL A 22 11.65 -20.08 -2.86
N ALA A 23 10.60 -19.74 -2.11
CA ALA A 23 9.73 -20.73 -1.46
C ALA A 23 9.06 -21.65 -2.49
N LEU A 24 8.57 -21.10 -3.60
CA LEU A 24 7.99 -21.86 -4.72
C LEU A 24 8.96 -22.90 -5.29
N PHE A 25 10.23 -22.52 -5.52
CA PHE A 25 11.23 -23.43 -6.09
C PHE A 25 11.78 -24.44 -5.07
N THR A 26 11.74 -24.14 -3.76
CA THR A 26 12.29 -25.01 -2.71
C THR A 26 11.27 -25.99 -2.13
N LYS A 27 10.00 -25.58 -1.96
CA LYS A 27 8.94 -26.42 -1.36
C LYS A 27 7.94 -26.99 -2.38
N GLY A 28 7.96 -26.54 -3.63
CA GLY A 28 6.97 -26.92 -4.64
C GLY A 28 5.57 -26.37 -4.35
N PHE A 29 4.60 -26.66 -5.23
CA PHE A 29 3.18 -26.23 -5.13
C PHE A 29 2.41 -26.98 -4.01
N THR A 30 2.88 -26.91 -2.77
CA THR A 30 2.26 -27.58 -1.61
C THR A 30 1.38 -26.61 -0.80
N HIS A 31 0.59 -27.08 0.16
CA HIS A 31 -0.40 -26.28 0.92
C HIS A 31 0.18 -24.96 1.51
N ASP A 32 1.44 -24.96 1.93
CA ASP A 32 2.13 -23.77 2.45
C ASP A 32 2.13 -22.59 1.46
N LEU A 33 2.08 -22.86 0.15
CA LEU A 33 2.10 -21.84 -0.89
C LEU A 33 0.89 -20.89 -0.81
N LEU A 34 -0.29 -21.41 -0.49
CA LEU A 34 -1.50 -20.58 -0.33
C LEU A 34 -1.40 -19.70 0.91
N LEU A 35 -0.75 -20.19 1.97
CA LEU A 35 -0.49 -19.44 3.19
C LEU A 35 0.50 -18.30 2.89
N GLU A 36 1.58 -18.59 2.19
CA GLU A 36 2.62 -17.63 1.81
C GLU A 36 2.11 -16.60 0.79
N ALA A 37 1.28 -17.01 -0.17
CA ALA A 37 0.58 -16.12 -1.10
C ALA A 37 -0.44 -15.22 -0.36
N GLY A 38 -1.13 -15.75 0.64
CA GLY A 38 -2.04 -14.98 1.50
C GLY A 38 -1.31 -13.86 2.24
N VAL A 39 -0.14 -14.14 2.81
CA VAL A 39 0.70 -13.14 3.49
C VAL A 39 1.20 -12.06 2.51
N PHE A 40 1.61 -12.45 1.29
CA PHE A 40 1.97 -11.50 0.24
C PHE A 40 0.79 -10.61 -0.16
N LEU A 41 -0.39 -11.18 -0.39
CA LEU A 41 -1.60 -10.44 -0.77
C LEU A 41 -2.07 -9.49 0.33
N ILE A 42 -1.93 -9.84 1.61
CA ILE A 42 -2.20 -8.94 2.73
C ILE A 42 -1.26 -7.73 2.67
N SER A 43 0.03 -7.94 2.38
CA SER A 43 1.02 -6.87 2.26
C SER A 43 0.67 -5.90 1.13
N VAL A 44 0.33 -6.42 -0.06
CA VAL A 44 -0.11 -5.61 -1.19
C VAL A 44 -1.40 -4.83 -0.86
N LYS A 45 -2.37 -5.47 -0.21
CA LYS A 45 -3.63 -4.83 0.21
C LYS A 45 -3.39 -3.66 1.16
N LEU A 46 -2.50 -3.84 2.15
CA LEU A 46 -2.16 -2.78 3.10
C LEU A 46 -1.49 -1.58 2.42
N ILE A 47 -0.63 -1.84 1.43
CA ILE A 47 0.04 -0.77 0.66
C ILE A 47 -0.95 0.00 -0.20
N ILE A 48 -1.86 -0.70 -0.88
CA ILE A 48 -2.95 -0.06 -1.65
C ILE A 48 -3.87 0.76 -0.73
N MET A 49 -4.20 0.22 0.46
CA MET A 49 -5.03 0.92 1.44
C MET A 49 -4.36 2.20 1.94
N SER A 50 -3.06 2.14 2.26
CA SER A 50 -2.28 3.32 2.67
C SER A 50 -2.26 4.40 1.59
N TYR A 51 -2.05 4.01 0.32
CA TYR A 51 -2.12 4.94 -0.81
C TYR A 51 -3.49 5.59 -0.93
N LYS A 52 -4.58 4.80 -0.89
CA LYS A 52 -5.94 5.32 -0.98
C LYS A 52 -6.27 6.29 0.16
N ASN A 53 -5.82 5.98 1.39
CA ASN A 53 -5.98 6.88 2.53
C ASN A 53 -5.23 8.19 2.34
N CYS A 54 -4.00 8.16 1.82
CA CYS A 54 -3.23 9.37 1.53
C CYS A 54 -3.95 10.27 0.51
N VAL A 55 -4.49 9.69 -0.56
CA VAL A 55 -5.26 10.45 -1.57
C VAL A 55 -6.54 11.03 -0.97
N HIS A 56 -7.26 10.26 -0.15
CA HIS A 56 -8.45 10.77 0.54
C HIS A 56 -8.11 11.91 1.50
N SER A 57 -7.03 11.78 2.26
CA SER A 57 -6.58 12.81 3.21
C SER A 57 -6.24 14.12 2.51
N GLN A 58 -5.53 14.06 1.37
CA GLN A 58 -5.24 15.25 0.56
C GLN A 58 -6.51 15.91 0.03
N LYS A 59 -7.50 15.13 -0.39
CA LYS A 59 -8.80 15.65 -0.83
C LYS A 59 -9.52 16.37 0.32
N LEU A 60 -9.55 15.76 1.51
CA LEU A 60 -10.15 16.38 2.71
C LEU A 60 -9.42 17.66 3.13
N GLU A 61 -8.09 17.68 3.09
CA GLU A 61 -7.31 18.90 3.38
C GLU A 61 -7.63 20.03 2.41
N LYS A 62 -7.80 19.71 1.13
CA LYS A 62 -8.18 20.68 0.10
C LYS A 62 -9.59 21.22 0.34
N GLU A 63 -10.57 20.34 0.55
CA GLU A 63 -11.96 20.75 0.84
C GLU A 63 -12.04 21.60 2.13
N LEU A 64 -11.29 21.23 3.17
CA LEU A 64 -11.22 22.01 4.41
C LEU A 64 -10.58 23.39 4.19
N SER A 65 -9.55 23.48 3.33
CA SER A 65 -8.91 24.74 3.00
C SER A 65 -9.85 25.65 2.21
N GLU A 66 -10.61 25.11 1.25
CA GLU A 66 -11.64 25.85 0.52
C GLU A 66 -12.72 26.40 1.46
N ILE A 67 -13.21 25.60 2.41
CA ILE A 67 -14.18 26.05 3.42
C ILE A 67 -13.61 27.18 4.27
N LYS A 68 -12.36 27.06 4.72
CA LYS A 68 -11.68 28.10 5.52
C LYS A 68 -11.55 29.41 4.75
N GLU A 69 -11.21 29.36 3.47
CA GLU A 69 -11.10 30.55 2.62
C GLU A 69 -12.46 31.23 2.42
N ILE A 70 -13.53 30.46 2.18
CA ILE A 70 -14.91 31.00 2.08
C ILE A 70 -15.32 31.71 3.37
N LEU A 71 -15.03 31.11 4.53
CA LEU A 71 -15.35 31.71 5.84
C LEU A 71 -14.53 32.97 6.13
N LYS A 72 -13.33 33.10 5.57
CA LYS A 72 -12.44 34.24 5.78
C LYS A 72 -12.78 35.44 4.88
N GLN A 73 -13.46 35.21 3.76
CA GLN A 73 -13.95 36.26 2.85
C GLN A 73 -15.31 36.86 3.28
N LYS A 74 -15.89 36.38 4.38
CA LYS A 74 -17.18 36.83 4.92
C LYS A 74 -16.98 37.61 6.22
#